data_AF-A0A228QAA0-F1
#
_entry.id   AF-A0A228QAA0-F1
#
_cell.length_a   1.000
_cell.length_b   1.000
_cell.length_c   1.000
_cell.angle_alpha   90.00
_cell.angle_beta   90.00
_cell.angle_gamma   90.00
#
_symmetry.space_group_name_H-M   'P 1'
#
loop_
_entity.id
_entity.type
_entity.pdbx_description
1 polymer ?
#
loop_
_entity_poly.entity_id
_entity_poly.type
_entity_poly.pdbx_seq_one_letter_code
_entity_poly.pdbx_strand_id
1 'polypeptide(L)'
;MDQASRLVVCPDRCRTDTIALPRVELHFTVAPRKTLAWRARHAAEIRAHDATLWITRLGSVDDYWLRTGDVLRVQRGDRVWIGTDDDQPAEASITTMYVMQRVTWLARALAWMRDRLGKRWQVRA
;
A
#
# COMPACT_ATOMS: atom_id res chain seq x y z
N MET A 1 29.87 15.85 17.37
CA MET A 1 29.20 15.17 18.49
C MET A 1 27.82 15.79 18.68
N ASP A 2 26.88 15.18 17.96
CA ASP A 2 25.56 14.72 18.41
C ASP A 2 24.50 15.75 18.82
N GLN A 3 24.02 16.47 17.81
CA GLN A 3 22.69 17.09 17.82
C GLN A 3 21.66 16.04 17.40
N ALA A 4 21.23 15.19 18.34
CA ALA A 4 20.17 14.22 18.11
C ALA A 4 18.81 14.94 17.99
N SER A 5 18.33 15.03 16.75
CA SER A 5 17.01 15.54 16.40
C SER A 5 15.92 14.86 17.22
N ARG A 6 15.08 15.68 17.85
CA ARG A 6 13.94 15.28 18.66
C ARG A 6 12.96 14.49 17.80
N LEU A 7 13.04 13.15 17.86
CA LEU A 7 12.07 12.26 17.24
C LEU A 7 10.69 12.59 17.81
N VAL A 8 9.83 13.16 16.96
CA VAL A 8 8.40 13.30 17.25
C VAL A 8 7.81 11.90 17.24
N VAL A 9 7.80 11.28 18.42
CA VAL A 9 7.01 10.07 18.67
C VAL A 9 5.55 10.52 18.66
N CYS A 10 4.88 10.35 17.53
CA CYS A 10 3.42 10.43 17.50
C CYS A 10 2.89 9.28 18.40
N PRO A 11 2.13 9.58 19.47
CA PRO A 11 1.50 8.52 20.25
C PRO A 11 0.42 7.90 19.37
N ASP A 12 0.62 6.63 19.02
CA ASP A 12 -0.41 5.82 18.41
C ASP A 12 -1.60 5.76 19.39
N ARG A 13 -2.71 6.38 19.01
CA ARG A 13 -3.96 6.30 19.78
C ARG A 13 -4.56 4.93 19.54
N CYS A 14 -3.98 3.92 20.16
CA CYS A 14 -4.48 2.55 20.15
C CYS A 14 -5.86 2.50 20.79
N ARG A 15 -6.88 2.28 19.95
CA ARG A 15 -8.19 1.77 20.37
C ARG A 15 -7.97 0.31 20.75
N THR A 16 -7.99 0.00 22.04
CA THR A 16 -7.50 -1.25 22.67
C THR A 16 -8.29 -2.52 22.36
N ASP A 17 -9.07 -2.57 21.27
CA ASP A 17 -9.92 -3.72 20.94
C ASP A 17 -9.81 -4.15 19.46
N THR A 18 -8.74 -3.73 18.77
CA THR A 18 -8.49 -4.08 17.37
C THR A 18 -7.13 -4.75 17.27
N ILE A 19 -7.11 -6.01 16.84
CA ILE A 19 -5.87 -6.73 16.49
C ILE A 19 -5.09 -5.84 15.52
N ALA A 20 -3.88 -5.42 15.91
CA ALA A 20 -2.98 -4.72 15.01
C ALA A 20 -2.71 -5.63 13.81
N LEU A 21 -3.08 -5.17 12.63
CA LEU A 21 -2.86 -5.94 11.41
C LEU A 21 -1.34 -6.14 11.21
N PRO A 22 -0.89 -7.34 10.78
CA PRO A 22 0.51 -7.56 10.47
C PRO A 22 1.01 -6.54 9.43
N ARG A 23 2.22 -6.03 9.61
CA ARG A 23 2.91 -5.23 8.59
C ARG A 23 3.63 -6.16 7.63
N VAL A 24 3.49 -5.91 6.33
CA VAL A 24 4.24 -6.59 5.26
C VAL A 24 5.16 -5.58 4.61
N GLU A 25 6.44 -5.92 4.53
CA GLU A 25 7.46 -5.12 3.86
C GLU A 25 8.10 -5.96 2.74
N LEU A 26 7.98 -5.48 1.51
CA LEU A 26 8.56 -6.10 0.32
C LEU A 26 9.81 -5.33 -0.06
N HIS A 27 10.97 -5.98 0.03
CA HIS A 27 12.24 -5.47 -0.46
C HIS A 27 12.47 -5.91 -1.90
N PHE A 28 12.97 -5.01 -2.73
CA PHE A 28 13.32 -5.30 -4.11
C PHE A 28 14.37 -4.33 -4.62
N THR A 29 15.08 -4.74 -5.65
CA THR A 29 16.05 -3.89 -6.36
C THR A 29 15.43 -3.41 -7.67
N VAL A 30 15.47 -2.11 -7.90
CA VAL A 30 15.16 -1.50 -9.19
C VAL A 30 16.45 -1.49 -10.01
N ALA A 31 16.45 -2.23 -11.12
CA ALA A 31 17.60 -2.26 -12.02
C ALA A 31 17.75 -0.93 -12.78
N PRO A 32 18.98 -0.53 -13.15
CA PRO A 32 19.22 0.65 -13.96
C PRO A 32 18.40 0.65 -15.24
N ARG A 33 17.87 1.82 -15.62
CA ARG A 33 17.13 2.01 -16.89
C ARG A 33 15.90 1.10 -17.03
N LYS A 34 15.41 0.53 -15.92
CA LYS A 34 14.16 -0.21 -15.85
C LYS A 34 13.16 0.58 -15.02
N THR A 35 11.89 0.39 -15.35
CA THR A 35 10.79 1.04 -14.65
C THR A 35 9.84 -0.02 -14.12
N LEU A 36 9.61 0.01 -12.80
CA LEU A 36 8.58 -0.78 -12.15
C LEU A 36 7.26 -0.03 -12.20
N ALA A 37 6.25 -0.61 -12.83
CA ALA A 37 4.88 -0.12 -12.74
C ALA A 37 4.15 -0.82 -11.59
N TRP A 38 3.59 -0.04 -10.66
CA TRP A 38 2.92 -0.59 -9.49
C TRP A 38 1.60 0.14 -9.19
N ARG A 39 0.59 -0.63 -8.73
CA ARG A 39 -0.69 -0.10 -8.27
C ARG A 39 -0.90 -0.46 -6.82
N ALA A 40 -1.04 0.55 -5.98
CA ALA A 40 -1.31 0.40 -4.56
C ALA A 40 -2.69 -0.25 -4.33
N ARG A 41 -2.71 -1.48 -3.82
CA ARG A 41 -3.96 -2.17 -3.43
C ARG A 41 -4.53 -1.64 -2.11
N HIS A 42 -3.66 -1.17 -1.24
CA HIS A 42 -3.92 -0.56 0.05
C HIS A 42 -3.02 0.67 0.21
N ALA A 43 -3.25 1.46 1.26
CA ALA A 43 -2.30 2.50 1.62
C ALA A 43 -0.96 1.86 1.98
N ALA A 44 0.13 2.46 1.51
CA ALA A 44 1.47 1.92 1.65
C ALA A 44 2.52 3.03 1.69
N GLU A 45 3.70 2.68 2.15
CA GLU A 45 4.89 3.54 2.14
C GLU A 45 5.93 2.94 1.20
N ILE A 46 6.52 3.78 0.33
CA ILE A 46 7.66 3.43 -0.52
C ILE A 46 8.90 4.09 0.06
N ARG A 47 10.01 3.37 0.17
CA ARG A 47 11.30 3.87 0.69
C ARG A 47 12.44 3.54 -0.27
N ALA A 48 13.39 4.47 -0.38
CA ALA A 48 14.68 4.26 -1.04
C ALA A 48 15.76 4.01 0.02
N HIS A 49 16.65 3.03 -0.20
CA HIS A 49 17.60 2.57 0.82
C HIS A 49 19.06 2.92 0.53
N ASP A 50 19.50 2.90 -0.72
CA ASP A 50 20.91 3.05 -1.09
C ASP A 50 21.17 4.08 -2.20
N ALA A 51 20.19 4.32 -3.08
CA ALA A 51 20.28 5.27 -4.18
C ALA A 51 18.98 6.06 -4.38
N THR A 52 19.04 7.13 -5.18
CA THR A 52 17.89 8.00 -5.44
C THR A 52 16.95 7.36 -6.45
N LEU A 53 15.65 7.36 -6.10
CA LEU A 53 14.58 6.91 -6.97
C LEU A 53 13.80 8.11 -7.51
N TRP A 54 13.38 8.04 -8.77
CA TRP A 54 12.28 8.88 -9.25
C TRP A 54 10.98 8.08 -9.22
N ILE A 55 9.89 8.75 -8.87
CA ILE A 55 8.55 8.17 -8.83
C ILE A 55 7.58 9.09 -9.53
N THR A 56 6.99 8.62 -10.63
CA THR A 56 5.86 9.28 -11.28
C THR A 56 4.56 8.73 -10.69
N ARG A 57 3.70 9.60 -10.16
CA ARG A 57 2.33 9.21 -9.76
C ARG A 57 1.34 9.62 -10.83
N LEU A 58 0.43 8.71 -11.18
CA LEU A 58 -0.69 9.03 -12.08
C LEU A 58 -1.51 10.20 -11.52
N GLY A 59 -1.63 11.28 -12.29
CA GLY A 59 -2.35 12.48 -11.91
C GLY A 59 -1.53 13.50 -11.11
N SER A 60 -0.25 13.23 -10.84
CA SER A 60 0.71 14.24 -10.40
C SER A 60 1.28 14.96 -11.62
N VAL A 61 1.53 16.26 -11.48
CA VAL A 61 2.22 17.06 -12.52
C VAL A 61 3.73 16.80 -12.49
N ASP A 62 4.27 16.64 -11.27
CA ASP A 62 5.70 16.47 -11.04
C ASP A 62 6.03 15.06 -10.54
N ASP A 63 7.27 14.65 -10.83
CA ASP A 63 7.87 13.43 -10.31
C ASP A 63 8.41 13.66 -8.89
N TYR A 64 8.30 12.64 -8.06
CA TYR A 64 8.86 12.62 -6.72
C TYR A 64 10.26 12.02 -6.76
N TRP A 65 11.24 12.78 -6.26
CA TRP A 65 12.60 12.30 -6.09
C TRP A 65 12.80 11.84 -4.64
N LEU A 66 13.00 10.55 -4.44
CA LEU A 66 13.22 9.94 -3.13
C LEU A 66 14.70 9.66 -2.97
N ARG A 67 15.35 10.38 -2.07
CA ARG A 67 16.72 10.09 -1.63
C ARG A 67 16.70 8.97 -0.61
N THR A 68 17.87 8.41 -0.32
CA THR A 68 18.06 7.42 0.74
C THR A 68 17.43 7.87 2.07
N GLY A 69 16.53 7.05 2.59
CA GLY A 69 15.79 7.33 3.83
C GLY A 69 14.47 8.09 3.64
N ASP A 70 14.21 8.65 2.45
CA ASP A 70 12.94 9.31 2.16
C ASP A 70 11.80 8.29 2.05
N VAL A 71 10.59 8.77 2.35
CA VAL A 71 9.39 7.96 2.36
C VAL A 71 8.29 8.64 1.55
N LEU A 72 7.77 7.94 0.53
CA LEU A 72 6.56 8.35 -0.19
C LEU A 72 5.36 7.55 0.29
N ARG A 73 4.33 8.25 0.76
CA ARG A 73 3.04 7.64 1.10
C ARG A 73 2.15 7.56 -0.13
N VAL A 74 1.72 6.35 -0.47
CA VAL A 74 0.74 6.09 -1.52
C VAL A 74 -0.59 5.65 -0.92
N GLN A 75 -1.67 6.13 -1.54
CA GLN A 75 -3.03 5.79 -1.16
C GLN A 75 -3.53 4.61 -1.98
N ARG A 76 -4.56 3.93 -1.47
CA ARG A 76 -5.21 2.86 -2.22
C ARG A 76 -5.69 3.38 -3.58
N GLY A 77 -5.30 2.68 -4.63
CA GLY A 77 -5.70 2.99 -5.99
C GLY A 77 -4.67 3.80 -6.78
N ASP A 78 -3.70 4.42 -6.10
CA ASP A 78 -2.60 5.12 -6.74
C ASP A 78 -1.87 4.17 -7.70
N ARG A 79 -1.54 4.69 -8.88
CA ARG A 79 -0.64 4.05 -9.81
C ARG A 79 0.64 4.87 -9.86
N VAL A 80 1.76 4.18 -9.68
CA VAL A 80 3.08 4.79 -9.69
C VAL A 80 4.01 4.02 -10.61
N TRP A 81 4.97 4.75 -11.16
CA TRP A 81 6.12 4.21 -11.87
C TRP A 81 7.37 4.59 -11.08
N ILE A 82 8.27 3.63 -10.89
CA ILE A 82 9.47 3.78 -10.07
C ILE A 82 10.67 3.41 -10.93
N GLY A 83 11.70 4.25 -10.94
CA GLY A 83 12.97 3.98 -11.60
C GLY A 83 14.15 4.56 -10.81
N THR A 84 15.35 4.25 -11.28
CA THR A 84 16.61 4.81 -10.75
C THR A 84 16.91 6.14 -11.44
N ASP A 85 17.49 7.09 -10.70
CA ASP A 85 17.99 8.35 -11.26
C ASP A 85 19.22 8.13 -12.15
N ASP A 86 20.15 7.30 -11.67
CA ASP A 86 21.42 7.02 -12.32
C ASP A 86 21.48 5.61 -12.94
N ASP A 87 22.64 5.29 -13.51
CA ASP A 87 22.94 3.97 -14.05
C ASP A 87 23.33 2.94 -12.94
N GLN A 88 23.03 3.23 -11.67
CA GLN A 88 23.23 2.28 -10.56
C GLN A 88 21.90 1.63 -10.14
N PRO A 89 21.93 0.35 -9.71
CA PRO A 89 20.76 -0.28 -9.12
C PRO A 89 20.40 0.40 -7.80
N ALA A 90 19.10 0.42 -7.47
CA ALA A 90 18.61 0.98 -6.21
C ALA A 90 17.75 -0.02 -5.45
N GLU A 91 18.07 -0.27 -4.19
CA GLU A 91 17.22 -1.01 -3.26
C GLU A 91 16.08 -0.13 -2.75
N ALA A 92 14.87 -0.69 -2.81
CA ALA A 92 13.64 -0.06 -2.37
C ALA A 92 12.81 -1.03 -1.52
N SER A 93 11.96 -0.47 -0.66
CA SER A 93 10.91 -1.26 -0.01
C SER A 93 9.53 -0.66 -0.18
N ILE A 94 8.53 -1.53 -0.27
CA ILE A 94 7.11 -1.18 -0.17
C ILE A 94 6.57 -1.81 1.12
N THR A 95 6.08 -0.95 2.01
CA THR A 95 5.46 -1.32 3.28
C THR A 95 3.95 -1.15 3.19
N THR A 96 3.19 -2.19 3.51
CA THR A 96 1.72 -2.14 3.63
C THR A 96 1.25 -2.86 4.89
N MET A 97 0.08 -2.48 5.41
CA MET A 97 -0.61 -3.32 6.39
C MET A 97 -1.30 -4.49 5.69
N TYR A 98 -1.25 -5.67 6.30
CA TYR A 98 -1.93 -6.87 5.83
C TYR A 98 -3.43 -6.74 6.09
N VAL A 99 -4.18 -6.33 5.07
CA VAL A 99 -5.64 -6.29 5.14
C VAL A 99 -6.16 -7.58 4.54
N MET A 100 -6.76 -8.45 5.37
CA MET A 100 -7.41 -9.65 4.89
C MET A 100 -8.54 -9.25 3.93
N GLN A 101 -8.40 -9.58 2.64
CA GLN A 101 -9.44 -9.29 1.66
C GLN A 101 -10.67 -10.14 2.00
N ARG A 102 -11.65 -9.52 2.68
CA ARG A 102 -12.95 -10.15 2.87
C ARG A 102 -13.57 -10.30 1.49
N VAL A 103 -13.76 -11.54 1.07
CA VAL A 103 -14.25 -11.90 -0.27
C VAL A 103 -15.71 -11.44 -0.40
N THR A 104 -15.90 -10.18 -0.79
CA THR A 104 -17.22 -9.55 -0.86
C THR A 104 -18.15 -10.20 -1.87
N TRP A 105 -17.60 -10.86 -2.90
CA TRP A 105 -18.41 -11.59 -3.87
C TRP A 105 -19.08 -12.83 -3.25
N LEU A 106 -18.41 -13.52 -2.30
CA LEU A 106 -19.03 -14.64 -1.57
C LEU A 106 -20.18 -14.14 -0.71
N ALA A 107 -19.98 -13.04 0.02
CA ALA A 107 -21.04 -12.43 0.82
C ALA A 107 -22.25 -12.02 -0.04
N ARG A 108 -22.02 -11.48 -1.24
CA ARG A 108 -23.08 -11.15 -2.21
C ARG A 108 -23.76 -12.38 -2.79
N ALA A 109 -23.01 -13.43 -3.12
CA ALA A 109 -23.55 -14.69 -3.63
C ALA A 109 -24.43 -15.40 -2.58
N LEU A 110 -23.99 -15.40 -1.31
CA LEU A 110 -24.78 -15.91 -0.19
C LEU A 110 -26.06 -15.10 0.04
N ALA A 111 -25.99 -13.76 -0.01
CA ALA A 111 -27.16 -12.90 0.11
C ALA A 111 -28.18 -13.17 -1.02
N TRP A 112 -27.69 -13.31 -2.26
CA TRP A 112 -28.53 -13.65 -3.41
C TRP A 112 -29.19 -15.03 -3.29
N MET A 113 -28.44 -16.05 -2.84
CA MET A 113 -28.99 -17.38 -2.57
C MET A 113 -30.09 -17.34 -1.50
N ARG A 114 -29.90 -16.55 -0.44
CA ARG A 114 -30.87 -16.44 0.65
C ARG A 114 -32.18 -15.77 0.20
N ASP A 115 -32.11 -14.74 -0.66
CA ASP A 115 -33.30 -14.10 -1.25
C ASP A 115 -34.10 -15.08 -2.13
N ARG A 116 -33.42 -15.93 -2.90
CA ARG A 116 -34.07 -16.97 -3.73
C ARG A 116 -34.76 -18.06 -2.90
N LEU A 117 -34.21 -18.41 -1.74
CA LEU A 117 -34.80 -19.39 -0.83
C LEU A 117 -35.99 -18.81 -0.03
N GLY A 118 -35.95 -17.52 0.31
CA GLY A 118 -37.03 -16.83 1.04
C GLY A 118 -38.33 -16.69 0.23
N LYS A 119 -38.23 -16.60 -1.10
CA LYS A 119 -39.41 -16.43 -1.99
C LYS A 119 -40.23 -17.71 -2.22
N ARG A 120 -39.85 -18.86 -1.64
CA ARG A 120 -40.62 -20.13 -1.73
C ARG A 120 -41.63 -20.36 -0.61
N TRP A 121 -41.72 -19.47 0.38
CA TRP A 121 -42.60 -19.65 1.55
C TRP A 121 -43.83 -18.72 1.60
N GLN A 122 -44.16 -18.00 0.52
CA GLN A 122 -45.34 -17.12 0.45
C GLN A 122 -46.49 -17.61 -0.44
N VAL A 123 -46.61 -18.92 -0.69
CA VAL A 123 -47.83 -19.47 -1.31
C VAL A 123 -48.40 -20.58 -0.43
N ARG A 124 -49.29 -20.17 0.47
CA ARG A 124 -50.47 -20.92 0.95
C ARG A 124 -51.17 -20.09 2.05
N ALA A 125 -52.04 -19.19 1.61
CA ALA A 125 -53.22 -18.76 2.35
C ALA A 125 -54.43 -19.38 1.65
#